data_AF-A0A959S5F9-F1
#
_entry.id   AF-A0A959S5F9-F1
#
_cell.length_a   1.000
_cell.length_b   1.000
_cell.length_c   1.000
_cell.angle_alpha   90.00
_cell.angle_beta   90.00
_cell.angle_gamma   90.00
#
_symmetry.space_group_name_H-M   'P 1'
#
loop_
_entity.id
_entity.type
_entity.pdbx_description
1 polymer ?
#
loop_
_entity_poly.entity_id
_entity_poly.type
_entity_poly.pdbx_seq_one_letter_code
_entity_poly.pdbx_strand_id
1 'polypeptide(L)'
;MLTVPDKVTIQLTDSDGQPARLDKVLVGIKTFATHKNDIYLSPFLSDKDGRIEITKKDIQDTTDNFISYGIMDYSSLESANPNVEIYLWAAEELDRYIAYWSKLLKSKESKDYENDPLFRTINGQQRETLFQQFRDIAA
;
A
#
# COMPACT_ATOMS: atom_id res chain seq x y z
N MET A 1 -21.37 6.59 2.29
CA MET A 1 -20.38 6.65 3.38
C MET A 1 -19.72 5.28 3.43
N LEU A 2 -18.39 5.24 3.34
CA LEU A 2 -17.62 4.00 3.42
C LEU A 2 -17.57 3.52 4.87
N THR A 3 -17.81 2.23 5.10
CA THR A 3 -17.65 1.61 6.42
C THR A 3 -16.36 0.79 6.43
N VAL A 4 -15.40 1.17 7.29
CA VAL A 4 -14.12 0.48 7.39
C VAL A 4 -14.22 -0.65 8.41
N PRO A 5 -14.03 -1.93 8.01
CA PRO A 5 -14.07 -3.07 8.92
C PRO A 5 -12.84 -3.07 9.85
N ASP A 6 -12.94 -3.78 10.98
CA ASP A 6 -11.81 -3.94 11.90
C ASP A 6 -10.64 -4.72 11.27
N LYS A 7 -10.97 -5.63 10.34
CA LYS A 7 -10.00 -6.43 9.60
C LYS A 7 -10.53 -6.83 8.22
N VAL A 8 -9.66 -6.79 7.23
CA VAL A 8 -9.81 -7.42 5.91
C VAL A 8 -8.82 -8.57 5.83
N THR A 9 -9.26 -9.71 5.32
CA THR A 9 -8.38 -10.86 5.07
C THR A 9 -8.54 -11.27 3.62
N ILE A 10 -7.42 -11.38 2.92
CA ILE A 10 -7.35 -11.84 1.53
C ILE A 10 -6.54 -13.14 1.54
N GLN A 11 -7.09 -14.18 0.91
CA GLN A 11 -6.39 -15.43 0.68
C GLN A 11 -6.15 -15.59 -0.82
N LEU A 12 -4.89 -15.72 -1.21
CA LEU A 12 -4.54 -16.10 -2.57
C LEU A 12 -4.75 -17.60 -2.72
N THR A 13 -5.42 -18.01 -3.79
CA THR A 13 -5.72 -19.41 -4.07
C THR A 13 -5.23 -19.82 -5.45
N ASP A 14 -4.98 -21.11 -5.61
CA ASP A 14 -4.76 -21.70 -6.91
C ASP A 14 -6.08 -21.84 -7.70
N SER A 15 -5.99 -22.45 -8.89
CA SER A 15 -7.15 -22.71 -9.75
C SER A 15 -8.19 -23.65 -9.13
N ASP A 16 -7.80 -24.44 -8.13
CA ASP A 16 -8.66 -25.39 -7.42
C ASP A 16 -9.27 -24.77 -6.15
N GLY A 17 -8.99 -23.48 -5.90
CA GLY A 17 -9.47 -22.73 -4.74
C GLY A 17 -8.72 -23.06 -3.44
N GLN A 18 -7.59 -23.77 -3.51
CA GLN A 18 -6.77 -24.06 -2.34
C GLN A 18 -5.83 -22.91 -2.03
N PRO A 19 -5.50 -22.64 -0.74
CA PRO A 19 -4.50 -21.64 -0.37
C PRO A 19 -3.18 -21.84 -1.13
N ALA A 20 -2.82 -20.86 -1.94
CA ALA A 20 -1.59 -20.88 -2.69
C ALA A 20 -0.45 -20.32 -1.84
N ARG A 21 0.68 -21.02 -1.78
CA ARG A 21 1.91 -20.55 -1.12
C ARG A 21 2.60 -19.51 -1.98
N LEU A 22 2.01 -18.32 -2.01
CA LEU A 22 2.49 -17.17 -2.77
C LEU A 22 2.96 -16.12 -1.77
N ASP A 23 4.22 -16.27 -1.35
CA ASP A 23 4.89 -15.28 -0.52
C ASP A 23 5.15 -14.01 -1.33
N LYS A 24 5.12 -12.87 -0.64
CA LYS A 24 5.49 -11.56 -1.15
C LYS A 24 4.66 -11.03 -2.34
N VAL A 25 3.40 -11.39 -2.45
CA VAL A 25 2.46 -10.76 -3.38
C VAL A 25 1.93 -9.47 -2.77
N LEU A 26 1.92 -8.40 -3.57
CA LEU A 26 1.48 -7.08 -3.16
C LEU A 26 0.06 -6.79 -3.64
N VAL A 27 -0.79 -6.33 -2.73
CA VAL A 27 -2.13 -5.81 -3.04
C VAL A 27 -2.27 -4.36 -2.60
N GLY A 28 -3.15 -3.64 -3.27
CA GLY A 28 -3.66 -2.36 -2.84
C GLY A 28 -5.17 -2.36 -2.73
N ILE A 29 -5.70 -1.38 -2.00
CA ILE A 29 -7.11 -1.08 -1.91
C ILE A 29 -7.31 0.32 -2.50
N LYS A 30 -8.04 0.41 -3.59
CA LYS A 30 -8.52 1.66 -4.16
C LYS A 30 -9.89 1.97 -3.58
N THR A 31 -10.05 3.17 -3.04
CA THR A 31 -11.37 3.68 -2.64
C THR A 31 -11.77 4.81 -3.57
N PHE A 32 -13.07 4.88 -3.88
CA PHE A 32 -13.56 5.86 -4.84
C PHE A 32 -13.97 7.13 -4.14
N ALA A 33 -13.47 8.24 -4.65
CA ALA A 33 -13.86 9.54 -4.15
C ALA A 33 -15.27 9.91 -4.58
N THR A 34 -15.98 10.65 -3.73
CA THR A 34 -17.24 11.33 -4.13
C THR A 34 -16.95 12.61 -4.91
N HIS A 35 -15.82 13.26 -4.64
CA HIS A 35 -15.31 14.44 -5.35
C HIS A 35 -13.79 14.36 -5.48
N LYS A 36 -13.22 14.73 -6.63
CA LYS A 36 -11.77 14.75 -6.97
C LYS A 36 -11.13 13.37 -7.24
N ASN A 37 -10.19 12.93 -6.41
CA ASN A 37 -9.21 11.88 -6.72
C ASN A 37 -9.42 10.65 -5.86
N ASP A 38 -9.44 9.47 -6.47
CA ASP A 38 -9.49 8.21 -5.73
C ASP A 38 -8.30 8.06 -4.76
N ILE A 39 -8.55 7.35 -3.65
CA ILE A 39 -7.52 7.08 -2.64
C ILE A 39 -6.94 5.68 -2.89
N TYR A 40 -5.62 5.59 -2.97
CA TYR A 40 -4.90 4.34 -3.16
C TYR A 40 -4.19 3.95 -1.86
N LEU A 41 -4.79 3.00 -1.15
CA LEU A 41 -4.28 2.47 0.11
C LEU A 41 -3.40 1.26 -0.18
N SER A 42 -2.09 1.43 -0.06
CA SER A 42 -1.13 0.40 -0.44
C SER A 42 0.26 0.71 0.12
N PRO A 43 1.18 -0.27 0.10
CA PRO A 43 0.97 -1.67 -0.24
C PRO A 43 0.69 -2.58 0.97
N PHE A 44 0.03 -3.71 0.73
CA PHE A 44 -0.13 -4.80 1.69
C PHE A 44 0.47 -6.10 1.13
N LEU A 45 1.26 -6.80 1.93
CA LEU A 45 2.06 -7.95 1.51
C LEU A 45 1.43 -9.26 1.98
N SER A 46 1.47 -10.30 1.13
CA SER A 46 1.14 -11.66 1.56
C SER A 46 2.25 -12.29 2.39
N ASP A 47 1.85 -13.14 3.33
CA ASP A 47 2.75 -14.05 4.03
C ASP A 47 3.07 -15.28 3.16
N LYS A 48 3.91 -16.16 3.72
CA LYS A 48 4.33 -17.44 3.10
C LYS A 48 3.20 -18.38 2.70
N ASP A 49 2.02 -18.21 3.29
CA ASP A 49 0.83 -19.03 3.05
C ASP A 49 -0.17 -18.31 2.10
N GLY A 50 0.27 -17.21 1.47
CA GLY A 50 -0.53 -16.42 0.53
C GLY A 50 -1.65 -15.64 1.21
N ARG A 51 -1.55 -15.39 2.52
CA ARG A 51 -2.55 -14.65 3.29
C ARG A 51 -2.10 -13.22 3.51
N ILE A 52 -3.04 -12.29 3.33
CA ILE A 52 -2.85 -10.87 3.60
C ILE A 52 -3.86 -10.49 4.68
N GLU A 53 -3.38 -9.99 5.81
CA GLU A 53 -4.22 -9.41 6.86
C GLU A 53 -4.01 -7.91 6.91
N ILE A 54 -5.10 -7.17 6.76
CA ILE A 54 -5.11 -5.71 6.76
C ILE A 54 -6.04 -5.28 7.89
N THR A 55 -5.49 -4.65 8.92
CA THR A 55 -6.28 -4.14 10.04
C THR A 55 -6.85 -2.77 9.72
N LYS A 56 -7.87 -2.37 10.46
CA LYS A 56 -8.39 -0.99 10.42
C LYS A 56 -7.30 0.05 10.67
N LYS A 57 -6.35 -0.26 11.56
CA LYS A 57 -5.22 0.62 11.84
C LYS A 57 -4.34 0.79 10.60
N ASP A 58 -4.05 -0.28 9.87
CA ASP A 58 -3.24 -0.20 8.63
C ASP A 58 -3.94 0.66 7.57
N ILE A 59 -5.26 0.51 7.43
CA ILE A 59 -6.10 1.33 6.54
C ILE A 59 -6.06 2.80 6.95
N GLN A 60 -6.21 3.08 8.25
CA GLN A 60 -6.20 4.44 8.79
C GLN A 60 -4.83 5.09 8.63
N ASP A 61 -3.75 4.41 9.02
CA ASP A 61 -2.38 4.90 8.87
C ASP A 61 -2.11 5.23 7.40
N THR A 62 -2.50 4.36 6.46
CA THR A 62 -2.32 4.60 5.02
C THR A 62 -3.18 5.76 4.50
N THR A 63 -4.39 5.95 5.05
CA THR A 63 -5.26 7.07 4.68
C THR A 63 -4.70 8.39 5.19
N ASP A 64 -4.37 8.48 6.47
CA ASP A 64 -3.82 9.69 7.09
C ASP A 64 -2.55 10.12 6.38
N ASN A 65 -1.74 9.12 5.99
CA ASN A 65 -0.58 9.31 5.14
C ASN A 65 -0.94 9.91 3.78
N PHE A 66 -1.91 9.35 3.07
CA PHE A 66 -2.37 9.85 1.77
C PHE A 66 -2.96 11.27 1.86
N ILE A 67 -3.71 11.58 2.91
CA ILE A 67 -4.26 12.91 3.18
C ILE A 67 -3.16 13.92 3.53
N SER A 68 -2.11 13.49 4.24
CA SER A 68 -1.01 14.36 4.69
C SER A 68 -0.26 15.05 3.54
N TYR A 69 -0.35 14.53 2.32
CA TYR A 69 0.23 15.14 1.14
C TYR A 69 -0.42 16.50 0.79
N GLY A 70 -1.61 16.80 1.32
CA GLY A 70 -2.29 18.08 1.08
C GLY A 70 -2.74 18.28 -0.38
N ILE A 71 -2.72 17.21 -1.18
CA ILE A 71 -3.05 17.23 -2.61
C ILE A 71 -4.58 17.20 -2.84
N MET A 72 -5.40 16.94 -1.81
CA MET A 72 -6.85 16.68 -1.96
C MET A 72 -7.72 17.20 -0.81
N ASP A 73 -9.02 17.34 -1.09
CA ASP A 73 -10.02 17.91 -0.16
C ASP A 73 -10.68 16.87 0.77
N TYR A 74 -10.09 15.69 0.96
CA TYR A 74 -10.69 14.71 1.88
C TYR A 74 -10.50 15.14 3.33
N SER A 75 -11.61 15.16 4.07
CA SER A 75 -11.59 15.32 5.52
C SER A 75 -11.37 13.99 6.25
N SER A 76 -11.74 12.86 5.63
CA SER A 76 -11.66 11.50 6.21
C SER A 76 -11.93 10.42 5.16
N LEU A 77 -11.49 9.17 5.40
CA LEU A 77 -11.78 8.01 4.54
C LEU A 77 -13.27 7.69 4.45
N GLU A 78 -14.00 7.88 5.56
CA GLU A 78 -15.42 7.55 5.67
C GLU A 78 -16.29 8.38 4.71
N SER A 79 -15.80 9.55 4.30
CA SER A 79 -16.44 10.41 3.29
C SER A 79 -16.40 9.84 1.86
N ALA A 80 -15.60 8.78 1.63
CA ALA A 80 -15.51 8.10 0.35
C ALA A 80 -16.81 7.36 -0.04
N ASN A 81 -16.89 7.02 -1.32
CA ASN A 81 -17.90 6.12 -1.85
C ASN A 81 -17.78 4.75 -1.15
N PRO A 82 -18.90 4.05 -0.86
CA PRO A 82 -18.87 2.74 -0.22
C PRO A 82 -18.21 1.63 -1.07
N ASN A 83 -18.03 1.84 -2.37
CA ASN A 83 -17.34 0.89 -3.23
C ASN A 83 -15.83 0.96 -3.00
N VAL A 84 -15.19 -0.22 -3.04
CA VAL A 84 -13.74 -0.37 -3.01
C VAL A 84 -13.32 -1.37 -4.06
N GLU A 85 -12.09 -1.24 -4.53
CA GLU A 85 -11.46 -2.17 -5.45
C GLU A 85 -10.18 -2.70 -4.81
N ILE A 86 -10.02 -4.03 -4.82
CA ILE A 86 -8.77 -4.67 -4.43
C ILE A 86 -8.02 -4.99 -5.71
N TYR A 87 -6.78 -4.54 -5.82
CA TYR A 87 -5.95 -4.74 -6.99
C TYR A 87 -4.61 -5.36 -6.60
N LEU A 88 -4.07 -6.16 -7.53
CA LEU A 88 -2.72 -6.70 -7.43
C LEU A 88 -1.76 -5.68 -8.03
N TRP A 89 -0.59 -5.52 -7.41
CA TRP A 89 0.48 -4.75 -8.01
C TRP A 89 1.12 -5.57 -9.12
N ALA A 90 1.06 -5.06 -10.34
CA ALA A 90 1.79 -5.65 -11.46
C ALA A 90 3.29 -5.37 -11.34
N ALA A 91 4.12 -6.19 -12.00
CA ALA A 91 5.57 -5.99 -12.04
C ALA A 91 5.95 -4.57 -12.49
N GLU A 92 5.24 -4.03 -13.48
CA GLU A 92 5.46 -2.67 -14.00
C GLU A 92 5.13 -1.55 -12.98
N GLU A 93 4.16 -1.79 -12.09
CA GLU A 93 3.83 -0.86 -11.01
C GLU A 93 4.89 -0.89 -9.92
N LEU A 94 5.36 -2.09 -9.58
CA LEU A 94 6.45 -2.30 -8.66
C LEU A 94 7.76 -1.68 -9.18
N ASP A 95 8.08 -1.86 -10.45
CA ASP A 95 9.26 -1.26 -11.10
C ASP A 95 9.21 0.26 -11.07
N ARG A 96 8.05 0.85 -11.42
CA ARG A 96 7.84 2.31 -11.35
C ARG A 96 8.02 2.82 -9.93
N TYR A 97 7.49 2.09 -8.96
CA TYR A 97 7.62 2.41 -7.55
C TYR A 97 9.10 2.35 -7.11
N ILE A 98 9.80 1.25 -7.38
CA ILE A 98 11.23 1.09 -7.07
C ILE A 98 12.09 2.16 -7.76
N ALA A 99 11.76 2.53 -9.00
CA ALA A 99 12.50 3.54 -9.76
C ALA A 99 12.31 4.95 -9.16
N TYR A 100 11.07 5.33 -8.82
CA TYR A 100 10.76 6.57 -8.11
C TYR A 100 11.57 6.67 -6.81
N TRP A 101 11.56 5.58 -6.03
CA TRP A 101 12.29 5.49 -4.78
C TRP A 101 13.80 5.51 -4.91
N SER A 102 14.34 4.74 -5.85
CA SER A 102 15.76 4.72 -6.14
C SER A 102 16.27 6.11 -6.54
N LYS A 103 15.44 6.91 -7.21
CA LYS A 103 15.77 8.29 -7.57
C LYS A 103 15.78 9.20 -6.34
N LEU A 104 14.75 9.13 -5.50
CA LEU A 104 14.66 9.89 -4.25
C LEU A 104 15.80 9.58 -3.27
N LEU A 105 16.11 8.31 -3.05
CA LEU A 105 17.18 7.88 -2.14
C LEU A 105 18.59 8.24 -2.67
N LYS A 106 18.78 8.26 -3.99
CA LYS A 106 20.07 8.68 -4.61
C LYS A 106 20.27 10.18 -4.55
N SER A 107 19.20 10.98 -4.63
CA SER A 107 19.29 12.42 -4.39
C SER A 107 19.43 12.67 -2.89
N LYS A 108 20.67 12.60 -2.37
CA LYS A 108 21.04 12.92 -0.97
C LYS A 108 20.64 14.33 -0.48
N GLU A 109 19.89 15.10 -1.27
CA GLU A 109 19.46 16.47 -0.99
C GLU A 109 17.95 16.64 -0.81
N SER A 110 17.09 15.69 -1.19
CA SER A 110 15.65 15.91 -1.04
C SER A 110 15.20 15.54 0.37
N LYS A 111 14.96 16.52 1.24
CA LYS A 111 14.22 16.32 2.52
C LYS A 111 12.82 15.69 2.32
N ASP A 112 12.36 15.59 1.07
CA ASP A 112 11.08 15.02 0.69
C ASP A 112 10.94 13.52 1.03
N TYR A 113 12.03 12.73 1.08
CA TYR A 113 11.93 11.30 1.44
C TYR A 113 11.73 11.07 2.95
N GLU A 114 12.10 12.02 3.82
CA GLU A 114 11.75 11.98 5.25
C GLU A 114 10.25 12.21 5.45
N ASN A 115 9.59 12.75 4.43
CA ASN A 115 8.16 13.00 4.43
C ASN A 115 7.36 11.88 3.80
N ASP A 116 8.02 10.89 3.21
CA ASP A 116 7.33 9.82 2.52
C ASP A 116 6.81 8.76 3.53
N PRO A 117 5.52 8.44 3.48
CA PRO A 117 4.82 7.86 4.60
C PRO A 117 4.98 6.35 4.73
N LEU A 118 5.42 5.66 3.66
CA LEU A 118 5.80 4.25 3.74
C LEU A 118 7.01 4.04 4.65
N PHE A 119 7.73 5.11 4.93
CA PHE A 119 9.01 5.10 5.62
C PHE A 119 9.12 6.10 6.79
N ARG A 120 8.08 6.92 7.03
CA ARG A 120 7.99 7.81 8.20
C ARG A 120 7.76 7.09 9.51
N THR A 121 6.94 6.03 9.49
CA THR A 121 6.57 5.23 10.67
C THR A 121 7.57 4.13 10.99
N ILE A 122 8.53 3.88 10.10
CA ILE A 122 9.52 2.82 10.23
C ILE A 122 10.95 3.39 10.21
N ASN A 123 11.79 2.90 11.11
CA ASN A 123 13.17 3.36 11.25
C ASN A 123 14.03 3.01 10.01
N GLY A 124 15.18 3.64 9.84
CA GLY A 124 16.03 3.46 8.65
C GLY A 124 16.34 2.00 8.29
N GLN A 125 16.46 1.11 9.27
CA GLN A 125 16.72 -0.30 9.05
C GLN A 125 15.47 -1.06 8.56
N GLN A 126 14.30 -0.74 9.11
CA GLN A 126 13.02 -1.26 8.62
C GLN A 126 12.71 -0.76 7.20
N ARG A 127 13.11 0.48 6.85
CA ARG A 127 12.99 0.99 5.49
C ARG A 127 13.81 0.19 4.50
N GLU A 128 15.08 0.01 4.79
CA GLU A 128 15.98 -0.73 3.91
C GLU A 128 15.49 -2.18 3.76
N THR A 129 14.97 -2.77 4.83
CA THR A 129 14.35 -4.11 4.81
C THR A 129 13.13 -4.15 3.88
N LEU A 130 12.21 -3.21 4.00
CA LEU A 130 11.00 -3.14 3.17
C LEU A 130 11.34 -2.83 1.70
N PHE A 131 12.31 -1.96 1.47
CA PHE A 131 12.79 -1.64 0.13
C PHE A 131 13.50 -2.83 -0.51
N GLN A 132 14.30 -3.56 0.26
CA GLN A 132 14.89 -4.81 -0.19
C GLN A 132 13.82 -5.87 -0.47
N GLN A 133 12.77 -5.97 0.34
CA GLN A 133 11.62 -6.83 0.06
C GLN A 133 10.95 -6.46 -1.27
N PHE A 134 10.72 -5.18 -1.57
CA PHE A 134 10.19 -4.77 -2.87
C PHE A 134 11.11 -5.15 -4.02
N ARG A 135 12.43 -4.99 -3.86
CA ARG A 135 13.41 -5.42 -4.87
C ARG A 135 13.42 -6.92 -5.08
N ASP A 136 13.31 -7.71 -4.02
CA ASP A 136 13.24 -9.16 -4.10
C ASP A 136 11.96 -9.64 -4.81
N ILE A 137 10.87 -8.87 -4.74
CA ILE A 137 9.61 -9.18 -5.45
C ILE A 137 9.74 -8.86 -6.95
N ALA A 138 10.50 -7.81 -7.29
CA ALA A 138 10.70 -7.36 -8.68
C ALA A 138 11.77 -8.15 -9.45
N ALA A 139 12.62 -8.92 -8.76
CA ALA A 139 13.75 -9.66 -9.33
C ALA A 139 13.36 -11.07 -9.81
#